data_AF-A0A954ZII3-F1
#
_entry.id   AF-A0A954ZII3-F1
#
_cell.length_a   1.000
_cell.length_b   1.000
_cell.length_c   1.000
_cell.angle_alpha   90.00
_cell.angle_beta   90.00
_cell.angle_gamma   90.00
#
_symmetry.space_group_name_H-M   'P 1'
#
loop_
_entity.id
_entity.type
_entity.pdbx_description
1 polymer ?
#
loop_
_entity_poly.entity_id
_entity_poly.type
_entity_poly.pdbx_seq_one_letter_code
_entity_poly.pdbx_strand_id
1 'polypeptide(L)'
;ASDKLAANDGDETFDFRVFGQGSLYEFFVKTAGGGSSENFGPVYFDNIYVELTNTLNLRNPAPVCDLNGNHGCAIDDLNLLLAAGDLVAGVDVEAGVTTYLDLDTDGVLTEGDLDDWLAAAAAVHRLDQPYARGDANLDGAVDGRDFNRWNAHKFQMQSGWDQGDFNGDGRVDALDYGLWEGNAFAPAAEFHLVPEPLAGAWVWCVVWFVVQWRRRQR
;
A
#
# COMPACT_ATOMS: atom_id res chain seq x y z
N ALA A 1 22.20 -26.37 -44.70
CA ALA A 1 21.58 -25.12 -45.19
C ALA A 1 20.56 -24.71 -44.14
N SER A 2 20.75 -23.50 -43.61
CA SER A 2 20.01 -22.77 -42.58
C SER A 2 18.78 -23.43 -41.95
N ASP A 3 18.93 -23.85 -40.70
CA ASP A 3 17.88 -23.62 -39.69
C ASP A 3 18.38 -22.52 -38.75
N LYS A 4 18.78 -21.42 -39.37
CA LYS A 4 18.90 -20.14 -38.72
C LYS A 4 17.75 -19.34 -39.29
N LEU A 5 16.80 -19.01 -38.44
CA LEU A 5 16.00 -17.82 -38.67
C LEU A 5 17.03 -16.71 -38.93
N ALA A 6 16.91 -16.12 -40.11
CA ALA A 6 17.72 -15.00 -40.53
C ALA A 6 16.72 -14.05 -41.15
N ALA A 7 16.30 -13.05 -40.39
CA ALA A 7 15.61 -11.91 -40.96
C ALA A 7 16.54 -11.24 -41.98
N ASN A 8 16.02 -10.95 -43.19
CA ASN A 8 16.82 -10.46 -44.32
C ASN A 8 17.43 -9.06 -44.11
N ASP A 9 17.07 -8.39 -43.02
CA ASP A 9 17.51 -7.06 -42.59
C ASP A 9 18.43 -7.10 -41.35
N GLY A 10 18.69 -8.28 -40.78
CA GLY A 10 19.60 -8.46 -39.64
C GLY A 10 19.00 -8.11 -38.28
N ASP A 11 17.69 -7.82 -38.20
CA ASP A 11 17.00 -7.51 -36.95
C ASP A 11 15.84 -8.51 -36.74
N GLU A 12 16.02 -9.47 -35.83
CA GLU A 12 14.95 -10.41 -35.47
C GLU A 12 14.09 -9.83 -34.36
N THR A 13 13.13 -8.99 -34.75
CA THR A 13 12.07 -8.54 -33.85
C THR A 13 11.02 -9.64 -33.72
N PHE A 14 10.96 -10.29 -32.56
CA PHE A 14 9.90 -11.24 -32.22
C PHE A 14 8.74 -10.49 -31.55
N ASP A 15 7.64 -10.31 -32.29
CA ASP A 15 6.39 -9.77 -31.74
C ASP A 15 5.55 -10.90 -31.10
N PHE A 16 5.04 -10.67 -29.88
CA PHE A 16 4.18 -11.62 -29.19
C PHE A 16 2.71 -11.20 -29.29
N ARG A 17 1.83 -12.11 -29.75
CA ARG A 17 0.37 -11.91 -29.65
C ARG A 17 -0.14 -12.43 -28.31
N VAL A 18 -0.77 -11.54 -27.56
CA VAL A 18 -1.38 -11.83 -26.26
C VAL A 18 -2.74 -12.49 -26.45
N PHE A 19 -3.00 -13.58 -25.73
CA PHE A 19 -4.34 -14.16 -25.58
C PHE A 19 -4.81 -13.99 -24.13
N GLY A 20 -5.71 -13.03 -23.88
CA GLY A 20 -6.40 -12.88 -22.59
C GLY A 20 -6.21 -11.53 -21.90
N GLN A 21 -7.11 -11.23 -20.95
CA GLN A 21 -7.14 -10.02 -20.14
C GLN A 21 -6.64 -10.34 -18.72
N GLY A 22 -5.33 -10.56 -18.55
CA GLY A 22 -4.67 -10.81 -17.26
C GLY A 22 -3.58 -9.79 -17.00
N SER A 23 -3.41 -9.35 -15.75
CA SER A 23 -2.41 -8.34 -15.35
C SER A 23 -0.99 -8.87 -15.21
N LEU A 24 -0.80 -10.20 -15.25
CA LEU A 24 0.50 -10.86 -15.17
C LEU A 24 0.63 -11.85 -16.34
N TYR A 25 1.69 -11.67 -17.14
CA TYR A 25 1.99 -12.54 -18.28
C TYR A 25 3.21 -13.39 -17.93
N GLU A 26 3.00 -14.71 -17.81
CA GLU A 26 4.09 -15.65 -17.58
C GLU A 26 4.71 -16.06 -18.91
N PHE A 27 6.01 -15.83 -19.06
CA PHE A 27 6.78 -16.21 -20.24
C PHE A 27 7.55 -17.51 -19.98
N PHE A 28 7.33 -18.51 -20.83
CA PHE A 28 8.05 -19.78 -20.78
C PHE A 28 9.03 -19.90 -21.95
N VAL A 29 10.33 -20.05 -21.65
CA VAL A 29 11.31 -20.56 -22.63
C VAL A 29 11.42 -22.06 -22.45
N LYS A 30 10.82 -22.82 -23.36
CA LYS A 30 10.88 -24.28 -23.34
C LYS A 30 12.14 -24.75 -24.07
N THR A 31 13.12 -25.23 -23.32
CA THR A 31 14.40 -25.75 -23.87
C THR A 31 14.36 -27.24 -24.15
N ALA A 32 13.29 -27.94 -23.76
CA ALA A 32 13.06 -29.34 -24.10
C ALA A 32 11.57 -29.66 -24.05
N GLY A 33 11.07 -30.41 -25.05
CA GLY A 33 9.81 -31.14 -24.94
C GLY A 33 8.87 -31.04 -26.14
N GLY A 34 8.35 -32.21 -26.47
CA GLY A 34 7.74 -32.67 -27.72
C GLY A 34 8.15 -34.15 -27.79
N GLY A 35 7.35 -35.04 -28.38
CA GLY A 35 7.51 -36.52 -28.26
C GLY A 35 8.87 -37.14 -28.66
N SER A 36 9.90 -36.35 -28.98
CA SER A 36 11.26 -36.77 -29.36
C SER A 36 12.25 -36.93 -28.21
N SER A 37 11.94 -36.53 -26.96
CA SER A 37 12.85 -36.63 -25.79
C SER A 37 14.22 -35.95 -25.94
N GLU A 38 14.39 -35.07 -26.93
CA GLU A 38 15.65 -34.37 -27.16
C GLU A 38 15.81 -33.22 -26.16
N ASN A 39 16.97 -33.22 -25.48
CA ASN A 39 17.36 -32.20 -24.54
C ASN A 39 18.22 -31.17 -25.28
N PHE A 40 17.67 -30.00 -25.60
CA PHE A 40 18.40 -28.97 -26.36
C PHE A 40 19.39 -28.17 -25.48
N GLY A 41 19.52 -28.54 -24.21
CA GLY A 41 20.47 -27.95 -23.28
C GLY A 41 19.96 -26.66 -22.62
N PRO A 42 20.80 -26.02 -21.79
CA PRO A 42 20.46 -24.76 -21.14
C PRO A 42 20.41 -23.61 -22.14
N VAL A 43 19.49 -22.67 -21.92
CA VAL A 43 19.49 -21.38 -22.63
C VAL A 43 20.53 -20.48 -21.99
N TYR A 44 21.40 -19.93 -22.82
CA TYR A 44 22.38 -18.93 -22.43
C TYR A 44 21.95 -17.58 -22.99
N PHE A 45 21.77 -16.60 -22.10
CA PHE A 45 21.65 -15.21 -22.47
C PHE A 45 23.01 -14.56 -22.27
N ASP A 46 23.50 -13.83 -23.29
CA ASP A 46 24.75 -13.07 -23.17
C ASP A 46 24.49 -11.75 -22.44
N ASN A 47 23.73 -10.85 -23.08
CA ASN A 47 23.23 -9.63 -22.48
C ASN A 47 21.71 -9.58 -22.56
N ILE A 48 21.06 -9.18 -21.46
CA ILE A 48 19.64 -8.83 -21.43
C ILE A 48 19.54 -7.32 -21.24
N TYR A 49 19.07 -6.61 -22.26
CA TYR A 49 18.79 -5.19 -22.18
C TYR A 49 17.29 -5.02 -21.93
N VAL A 50 16.93 -4.73 -20.68
CA VAL A 50 15.59 -4.30 -20.32
C VAL A 50 15.64 -2.78 -20.23
N GLU A 51 14.68 -2.12 -20.87
CA GLU A 51 14.63 -0.67 -21.19
C GLU A 51 15.34 0.27 -20.20
N LEU A 52 15.99 1.32 -20.74
CA LEU A 52 16.78 2.31 -19.96
C LEU A 52 15.94 3.44 -19.36
N THR A 53 14.62 3.38 -19.50
CA THR A 53 13.70 4.40 -19.02
C THR A 53 13.07 3.95 -17.71
N ASN A 54 12.59 4.92 -16.95
CA ASN A 54 11.96 4.75 -15.66
C ASN A 54 10.58 4.04 -15.74
N THR A 55 10.09 3.75 -16.95
CA THR A 55 8.80 3.05 -17.16
C THR A 55 8.90 1.54 -16.94
N LEU A 56 10.12 0.99 -16.90
CA LEU A 56 10.32 -0.41 -16.63
C LEU A 56 10.26 -0.69 -15.12
N ASN A 57 9.08 -1.04 -14.63
CA ASN A 57 8.90 -1.54 -13.28
C ASN A 57 9.05 -3.08 -13.26
N LEU A 58 10.25 -3.58 -12.95
CA LEU A 58 10.51 -5.01 -12.70
C LEU A 58 10.22 -5.43 -11.25
N ARG A 59 9.76 -4.52 -10.37
CA ARG A 59 9.25 -4.95 -9.07
C ARG A 59 7.92 -5.69 -9.32
N ASN A 60 7.72 -6.81 -8.61
CA ASN A 60 6.36 -7.24 -8.25
C ASN A 60 5.62 -5.99 -7.79
N PRO A 61 4.38 -5.68 -8.23
CA PRO A 61 3.68 -4.46 -7.80
C PRO A 61 3.57 -4.44 -6.28
N ALA A 62 4.58 -3.85 -5.65
CA ALA A 62 4.64 -3.59 -4.24
C ALA A 62 3.62 -2.48 -3.98
N PRO A 63 3.05 -2.43 -2.78
CA PRO A 63 2.19 -1.31 -2.44
C PRO A 63 2.97 0.00 -2.64
N VAL A 64 2.28 1.06 -3.04
CA VAL A 64 2.92 2.39 -3.22
C VAL A 64 3.57 2.92 -1.93
N CYS A 65 3.20 2.38 -0.77
CA CYS A 65 3.82 2.67 0.52
C CYS A 65 5.10 1.86 0.85
N ASP A 66 5.51 0.89 0.02
CA ASP A 66 6.77 0.14 0.18
C ASP A 66 7.93 0.88 -0.51
N LEU A 67 8.43 1.91 0.18
CA LEU A 67 9.46 2.80 -0.33
C LEU A 67 10.84 2.11 -0.33
N ASN A 68 11.11 1.24 0.64
CA ASN A 68 12.40 0.54 0.75
C ASN A 68 12.47 -0.78 -0.06
N GLY A 69 11.34 -1.32 -0.56
CA GLY A 69 11.28 -2.54 -1.36
C GLY A 69 11.26 -3.85 -0.59
N ASN A 70 10.97 -3.81 0.71
CA ASN A 70 10.93 -4.99 1.57
C ASN A 70 9.56 -5.69 1.57
N HIS A 71 8.62 -5.24 0.73
CA HIS A 71 7.25 -5.73 0.59
C HIS A 71 6.35 -5.51 1.83
N GLY A 72 6.66 -4.49 2.64
CA GLY A 72 5.85 -4.02 3.74
C GLY A 72 5.59 -2.52 3.67
N CYS A 73 4.54 -2.05 4.35
CA CYS A 73 4.33 -0.62 4.59
C CYS A 73 4.51 -0.38 6.08
N ALA A 74 5.72 -0.01 6.47
CA ALA A 74 6.12 0.12 7.86
C ALA A 74 6.66 1.52 8.16
N ILE A 75 6.92 1.78 9.44
CA ILE A 75 7.52 3.05 9.91
C ILE A 75 8.85 3.33 9.21
N ASP A 76 9.61 2.30 8.84
CA ASP A 76 10.87 2.46 8.11
C ASP A 76 10.67 3.11 6.73
N ASP A 77 9.54 2.89 6.07
CA ASP A 77 9.20 3.54 4.80
C ASP A 77 8.85 5.02 5.03
N LEU A 78 7.99 5.32 6.01
CA LEU A 78 7.72 6.71 6.44
C LEU A 78 9.00 7.47 6.77
N ASN A 79 9.91 6.85 7.51
CA ASN A 79 11.18 7.46 7.89
C ASN A 79 12.08 7.74 6.67
N LEU A 80 11.94 7.03 5.55
CA LEU A 80 12.61 7.39 4.30
C LEU A 80 12.06 8.68 3.70
N LEU A 81 10.73 8.86 3.73
CA LEU A 81 10.09 10.09 3.26
C LEU A 81 10.50 11.28 4.13
N LEU A 82 10.41 11.15 5.45
CA LEU A 82 10.81 12.20 6.40
C LEU A 82 12.32 12.51 6.36
N ALA A 83 13.16 11.54 6.02
CA ALA A 83 14.60 11.76 5.85
C ALA A 83 14.95 12.59 4.61
N ALA A 84 14.02 12.80 3.67
CA ALA A 84 14.26 13.60 2.48
C ALA A 84 14.43 15.09 2.80
N GLY A 85 13.78 15.58 3.86
CA GLY A 85 13.88 16.97 4.30
C GLY A 85 12.60 17.47 4.95
N ASP A 86 12.42 18.78 4.95
CA ASP A 86 11.25 19.46 5.50
C ASP A 86 10.09 19.41 4.49
N LEU A 87 9.14 18.50 4.72
CA LEU A 87 7.97 18.30 3.85
C LEU A 87 6.97 19.47 3.91
N VAL A 88 7.00 20.26 4.99
CA VAL A 88 6.16 21.46 5.11
C VAL A 88 6.70 22.59 4.25
N ALA A 89 8.03 22.72 4.17
CA ALA A 89 8.69 23.64 3.25
C ALA A 89 8.66 23.17 1.79
N GLY A 90 8.58 21.85 1.58
CA GLY A 90 8.68 21.19 0.28
C GLY A 90 10.13 20.90 -0.09
N VAL A 91 10.36 19.71 -0.66
CA VAL A 91 11.68 19.27 -1.11
C VAL A 91 11.64 18.91 -2.59
N ASP A 92 12.42 19.59 -3.43
CA ASP A 92 12.48 19.30 -4.87
C ASP A 92 12.91 17.84 -5.13
N VAL A 93 12.21 17.17 -6.04
CA VAL A 93 12.51 15.78 -6.39
C VAL A 93 13.72 15.70 -7.33
N GLU A 94 14.73 14.90 -6.95
CA GLU A 94 15.88 14.61 -7.79
C GLU A 94 15.62 13.34 -8.61
N ALA A 95 15.63 13.50 -9.94
CA ALA A 95 15.37 12.44 -10.90
C ALA A 95 16.26 11.20 -10.66
N GLY A 96 15.65 10.06 -10.34
CA GLY A 96 16.35 8.79 -10.10
C GLY A 96 16.99 8.66 -8.72
N VAL A 97 16.88 9.67 -7.85
CA VAL A 97 17.34 9.62 -6.46
C VAL A 97 16.17 9.63 -5.49
N THR A 98 15.28 10.62 -5.56
CA THR A 98 14.10 10.72 -4.66
C THR A 98 12.78 10.55 -5.38
N THR A 99 12.78 10.27 -6.69
CA THR A 99 11.55 10.06 -7.50
C THR A 99 10.64 8.96 -7.01
N TYR A 100 11.13 8.03 -6.18
CA TYR A 100 10.29 6.97 -5.61
C TYR A 100 9.55 7.41 -4.34
N LEU A 101 9.91 8.56 -3.78
CA LEU A 101 9.28 9.18 -2.61
C LEU A 101 8.14 10.14 -3.01
N ASP A 102 8.12 10.58 -4.27
CA ASP A 102 7.10 11.44 -4.88
C ASP A 102 5.90 10.58 -5.32
N LEU A 103 4.91 10.47 -4.44
CA LEU A 103 3.78 9.55 -4.58
C LEU A 103 2.67 10.13 -5.45
N ASP A 104 2.49 11.46 -5.44
CA ASP A 104 1.49 12.13 -6.27
C ASP A 104 2.05 12.60 -7.63
N THR A 105 3.37 12.49 -7.83
CA THR A 105 4.11 12.78 -9.05
C THR A 105 4.09 14.24 -9.49
N ASP A 106 3.92 15.16 -8.54
CA ASP A 106 3.92 16.60 -8.80
C ASP A 106 5.34 17.22 -8.88
N GLY A 107 6.36 16.45 -8.51
CA GLY A 107 7.77 16.83 -8.58
C GLY A 107 8.32 17.50 -7.32
N VAL A 108 7.55 17.59 -6.23
CA VAL A 108 7.98 18.11 -4.93
C VAL A 108 7.52 17.19 -3.80
N LEU A 109 8.42 16.81 -2.90
CA LEU A 109 8.05 16.05 -1.71
C LEU A 109 7.44 16.99 -0.68
N THR A 110 6.18 16.74 -0.33
CA THR A 110 5.41 17.58 0.57
C THR A 110 4.61 16.75 1.57
N GLU A 111 3.84 17.45 2.41
CA GLU A 111 2.79 16.85 3.23
C GLU A 111 1.75 16.06 2.41
N GLY A 112 1.62 16.31 1.10
CA GLY A 112 0.76 15.53 0.19
C GLY A 112 1.22 14.08 0.05
N ASP A 113 2.52 13.87 -0.18
CA ASP A 113 3.12 12.53 -0.25
C ASP A 113 2.98 11.78 1.08
N LEU A 114 3.13 12.50 2.19
CA LEU A 114 2.92 11.94 3.51
C LEU A 114 1.48 11.43 3.68
N ASP A 115 0.49 12.22 3.29
CA ASP A 115 -0.92 11.84 3.36
C ASP A 115 -1.24 10.65 2.44
N ASP A 116 -0.65 10.62 1.23
CA ASP A 116 -0.78 9.50 0.29
C ASP A 116 -0.17 8.21 0.83
N TRP A 117 0.99 8.30 1.49
CA TRP A 117 1.61 7.15 2.15
C TRP A 117 0.72 6.61 3.26
N LEU A 118 0.19 7.48 4.13
CA LEU A 118 -0.67 7.10 5.26
C LEU A 118 -1.96 6.42 4.79
N ALA A 119 -2.54 6.89 3.67
CA ALA A 119 -3.70 6.28 3.04
C ALA A 119 -3.37 4.91 2.42
N ALA A 120 -2.26 4.81 1.69
CA ALA A 120 -1.85 3.55 1.06
C ALA A 120 -1.50 2.47 2.09
N ALA A 121 -0.77 2.81 3.14
CA ALA A 121 -0.39 1.88 4.21
C ALA A 121 -1.63 1.35 4.95
N ALA A 122 -2.57 2.23 5.27
CA ALA A 122 -3.84 1.85 5.87
C ALA A 122 -4.63 0.87 4.99
N ALA A 123 -4.67 1.11 3.67
CA ALA A 123 -5.34 0.21 2.72
C ALA A 123 -4.69 -1.19 2.70
N VAL A 124 -3.35 -1.27 2.72
CA VAL A 124 -2.60 -2.54 2.83
C VAL A 124 -2.92 -3.26 4.13
N HIS A 125 -3.04 -2.52 5.24
CA HIS A 125 -3.39 -3.04 6.55
C HIS A 125 -4.89 -3.29 6.77
N ARG A 126 -5.71 -3.04 5.75
CA ARG A 126 -7.17 -3.24 5.76
C ARG A 126 -7.88 -2.40 6.81
N LEU A 127 -7.42 -1.18 7.02
CA LEU A 127 -8.11 -0.18 7.81
C LEU A 127 -9.16 0.53 6.96
N ASP A 128 -10.26 0.97 7.59
CA ASP A 128 -11.35 1.66 6.91
C ASP A 128 -11.02 3.13 6.60
N GLN A 129 -10.00 3.69 7.25
CA GLN A 129 -9.57 5.09 7.11
C GLN A 129 -8.04 5.14 7.05
N PRO A 130 -7.45 6.18 6.43
CA PRO A 130 -6.01 6.44 6.50
C PRO A 130 -5.51 6.51 7.94
N TYR A 131 -4.22 6.20 8.13
CA TYR A 131 -3.56 6.49 9.40
C TYR A 131 -3.66 7.99 9.70
N ALA A 132 -4.11 8.32 10.90
CA ALA A 132 -4.21 9.71 11.32
C ALA A 132 -2.85 10.22 11.78
N ARG A 133 -2.55 11.49 11.48
CA ARG A 133 -1.38 12.16 12.06
C ARG A 133 -1.49 12.17 13.58
N GLY A 134 -0.42 11.77 14.25
CA GLY A 134 -0.47 11.48 15.69
C GLY A 134 -0.49 10.01 16.04
N ASP A 135 -0.75 9.09 15.11
CA ASP A 135 -0.62 7.64 15.33
C ASP A 135 0.85 7.23 15.16
N ALA A 136 1.67 7.52 16.16
CA ALA A 136 3.12 7.29 16.12
C ALA A 136 3.50 5.81 15.97
N ASN A 137 2.62 4.89 16.35
CA ASN A 137 2.91 3.46 16.33
C ASN A 137 2.23 2.70 15.16
N LEU A 138 1.40 3.40 14.37
CA LEU A 138 0.63 2.89 13.24
C LEU A 138 -0.29 1.71 13.61
N ASP A 139 -0.91 1.74 14.80
CA ASP A 139 -1.89 0.73 15.23
C ASP A 139 -3.34 1.05 14.83
N GLY A 140 -3.56 2.19 14.18
CA GLY A 140 -4.85 2.64 13.67
C GLY A 140 -5.61 3.49 14.69
N ALA A 141 -5.02 3.81 15.83
CA ALA A 141 -5.60 4.68 16.86
C ALA A 141 -4.61 5.77 17.28
N VAL A 142 -5.13 6.98 17.50
CA VAL A 142 -4.36 8.07 18.10
C VAL A 142 -4.68 8.11 19.59
N ASP A 143 -3.76 7.62 20.42
CA ASP A 143 -3.99 7.45 21.86
C ASP A 143 -2.81 7.89 22.75
N GLY A 144 -2.89 7.55 24.04
CA GLY A 144 -1.87 7.94 25.02
C GLY A 144 -0.50 7.28 24.82
N ARG A 145 -0.41 6.17 24.08
CA ARG A 145 0.86 5.52 23.71
C ARG A 145 1.62 6.38 22.71
N ASP A 146 0.92 7.00 21.77
CA ASP A 146 1.53 7.88 20.78
C ASP A 146 1.96 9.19 21.43
N PHE A 147 1.12 9.72 22.32
CA PHE A 147 1.52 10.87 23.16
C PHE A 147 2.79 10.60 23.95
N ASN A 148 2.94 9.41 24.54
CA ASN A 148 4.15 9.07 25.29
C ASN A 148 5.40 9.05 24.41
N ARG A 149 5.27 8.65 23.14
CA ARG A 149 6.36 8.69 22.16
C ARG A 149 6.74 10.13 21.81
N TRP A 150 5.77 10.96 21.43
CA TRP A 150 6.00 12.39 21.19
C TRP A 150 6.61 13.08 22.42
N ASN A 151 6.05 12.87 23.61
CA ASN A 151 6.54 13.53 24.83
C ASN A 151 7.96 13.09 25.22
N ALA A 152 8.39 11.89 24.84
CA ALA A 152 9.76 11.42 25.05
C ALA A 152 10.77 12.08 24.09
N HIS A 153 10.33 12.56 22.93
CA HIS A 153 11.19 13.14 21.89
C HIS A 153 10.92 14.62 21.60
N LYS A 154 9.98 15.26 22.30
CA LYS A 154 9.67 16.68 22.11
C LYS A 154 10.92 17.56 22.15
N PHE A 155 10.93 18.52 21.23
CA PHE A 155 12.01 19.45 20.91
C PHE A 155 13.29 18.81 20.35
N GLN A 156 13.22 17.56 19.90
CA GLN A 156 14.28 16.96 19.10
C GLN A 156 14.18 17.41 17.63
N MET A 157 15.31 17.29 16.94
CA MET A 157 15.47 17.60 15.51
C MET A 157 15.89 16.31 14.80
N GLN A 158 15.69 16.25 13.48
CA GLN A 158 16.02 15.08 12.65
C GLN A 158 15.39 13.80 13.21
N SER A 159 14.11 13.90 13.56
CA SER A 159 13.34 12.81 14.16
C SER A 159 12.47 12.13 13.11
N GLY A 160 12.10 10.88 13.38
CA GLY A 160 11.20 10.10 12.53
C GLY A 160 9.75 10.13 13.01
N TRP A 161 8.89 9.45 12.26
CA TRP A 161 7.45 9.37 12.55
C TRP A 161 7.16 8.81 13.95
N ASP A 162 7.84 7.72 14.33
CA ASP A 162 7.62 7.03 15.61
C ASP A 162 8.15 7.80 16.84
N GLN A 163 8.85 8.90 16.58
CA GLN A 163 9.33 9.85 17.58
C GLN A 163 8.40 11.05 17.71
N GLY A 164 7.49 11.27 16.75
CA GLY A 164 6.43 12.26 16.82
C GLY A 164 6.59 13.47 15.92
N ASP A 165 7.38 13.38 14.85
CA ASP A 165 7.37 14.35 13.75
C ASP A 165 6.23 13.95 12.78
N PHE A 166 5.05 14.53 13.00
CA PHE A 166 3.80 14.15 12.31
C PHE A 166 3.46 15.05 11.13
N ASN A 167 4.16 16.18 10.96
CA ASN A 167 4.10 17.02 9.77
C ASN A 167 5.30 16.80 8.81
N GLY A 168 6.35 16.12 9.27
CA GLY A 168 7.55 15.84 8.48
C GLY A 168 8.43 17.07 8.28
N ASP A 169 8.43 18.04 9.21
CA ASP A 169 9.30 19.23 9.12
C ASP A 169 10.71 19.01 9.71
N GLY A 170 10.98 17.80 10.18
CA GLY A 170 12.24 17.39 10.80
C GLY A 170 12.34 17.79 12.27
N ARG A 171 11.24 18.19 12.92
CA ARG A 171 11.19 18.63 14.31
C ARG A 171 10.05 17.91 15.02
N VAL A 172 10.22 17.67 16.32
CA VAL A 172 9.13 17.21 17.18
C VAL A 172 8.73 18.38 18.06
N ASP A 173 7.66 19.10 17.73
CA ASP A 173 7.29 20.33 18.44
C ASP A 173 5.78 20.46 18.75
N ALA A 174 5.35 21.70 19.01
CA ALA A 174 3.97 21.99 19.38
C ALA A 174 2.98 21.84 18.22
N LEU A 175 3.44 21.93 16.96
CA LEU A 175 2.63 21.66 15.78
C LEU A 175 2.26 20.18 15.72
N ASP A 176 3.22 19.28 15.97
CA ASP A 176 2.97 17.84 16.06
C ASP A 176 2.04 17.48 17.21
N TYR A 177 2.21 18.13 18.36
CA TYR A 177 1.26 17.98 19.46
C TYR A 177 -0.15 18.39 19.03
N GLY A 178 -0.30 19.47 18.27
CA GLY A 178 -1.58 19.90 17.73
C GLY A 178 -2.20 18.88 16.76
N LEU A 179 -1.38 18.20 15.96
CA LEU A 179 -1.82 17.12 15.08
C LEU A 179 -2.30 15.90 15.88
N TRP A 180 -1.54 15.49 16.90
CA TRP A 180 -1.97 14.43 17.82
C TRP A 180 -3.27 14.82 18.54
N GLU A 181 -3.33 16.02 19.13
CA GLU A 181 -4.50 16.48 19.89
C GLU A 181 -5.75 16.60 18.99
N GLY A 182 -5.58 17.03 17.74
CA GLY A 182 -6.68 17.18 16.78
C GLY A 182 -7.28 15.84 16.33
N ASN A 183 -6.49 14.78 16.31
CA ASN A 183 -6.94 13.43 15.94
C ASN A 183 -7.22 12.53 17.14
N ALA A 184 -6.66 12.86 18.31
CA ALA A 184 -6.94 12.19 19.56
C ALA A 184 -8.44 12.33 19.87
N PHE A 185 -9.06 11.21 20.24
CA PHE A 185 -10.48 11.16 20.60
C PHE A 185 -11.45 11.52 19.46
N ALA A 186 -11.04 11.44 18.18
CA ALA A 186 -12.01 11.39 17.09
C ALA A 186 -13.05 10.31 17.42
N PRO A 187 -14.36 10.63 17.43
CA PRO A 187 -15.37 9.67 17.82
C PRO A 187 -15.24 8.48 16.88
N ALA A 188 -14.98 7.30 17.45
CA ALA A 188 -15.03 6.04 16.70
C ALA A 188 -16.28 6.08 15.82
N ALA A 189 -16.07 5.89 14.51
CA ALA A 189 -17.07 6.00 13.46
C ALA A 189 -18.45 5.64 13.99
N GLU A 190 -19.44 6.53 13.76
CA GLU A 190 -20.83 6.31 14.15
C GLU A 190 -21.18 4.85 13.88
N PHE A 191 -21.48 4.09 14.94
CA PHE A 191 -21.97 2.74 14.80
C PHE A 191 -23.26 2.83 13.97
N HIS A 192 -23.16 2.57 12.68
CA HIS A 192 -24.31 2.31 11.85
C HIS A 192 -25.00 1.11 12.48
N LEU A 193 -26.06 1.37 13.24
CA LEU A 193 -26.95 0.34 13.76
C LEU A 193 -27.40 -0.47 12.55
N VAL A 194 -26.79 -1.64 12.35
CA VAL A 194 -27.23 -2.62 11.35
C VAL A 194 -28.72 -2.81 11.61
N PRO A 195 -29.62 -2.44 10.68
CA PRO A 195 -31.04 -2.71 10.86
C PRO A 195 -31.20 -4.21 10.97
N GLU A 196 -31.55 -4.69 12.17
CA GLU A 196 -31.66 -6.12 12.41
C GLU A 196 -32.70 -6.71 11.44
N PRO A 197 -32.41 -7.82 10.75
CA PRO A 197 -33.39 -8.44 9.87
C PRO A 197 -34.53 -9.02 10.71
N LEU A 198 -35.64 -8.28 10.82
CA LEU A 198 -36.99 -8.77 11.11
C LEU A 198 -37.13 -9.75 12.30
N ALA A 199 -36.33 -9.62 13.36
CA ALA A 199 -36.51 -10.43 14.58
C ALA A 199 -37.90 -10.25 15.22
N GLY A 200 -38.58 -9.13 14.93
CA GLY A 200 -39.96 -8.87 15.34
C GLY A 200 -41.01 -9.83 14.75
N ALA A 201 -40.77 -10.44 13.58
CA ALA A 201 -41.75 -11.32 12.96
C ALA A 201 -41.91 -12.66 13.71
N TRP A 202 -40.81 -13.18 14.27
CA TRP A 202 -40.80 -14.48 14.96
C TRP A 202 -41.51 -14.44 16.31
N VAL A 203 -41.42 -13.33 17.04
CA VAL A 203 -42.10 -13.16 18.33
C VAL A 203 -43.63 -13.18 18.16
N TRP A 204 -44.15 -12.53 17.11
CA TRP A 204 -45.58 -12.56 16.81
C TRP A 204 -46.08 -13.95 16.39
N CYS A 205 -45.29 -14.70 15.61
CA CYS A 205 -45.62 -16.08 15.26
C CYS A 205 -45.72 -16.99 16.48
N VAL A 206 -44.78 -16.89 17.43
CA VAL A 206 -44.79 -17.70 18.65
C VAL A 206 -45.96 -17.33 19.56
N VAL A 207 -46.23 -16.03 19.75
CA VAL A 207 -47.37 -15.56 20.55
C VAL A 207 -48.70 -16.04 19.95
N TRP A 208 -48.86 -15.95 18.63
CA TRP A 208 -50.06 -16.43 17.95
C TRP A 208 -50.22 -17.95 18.10
N PHE A 209 -49.14 -18.73 17.94
CA PHE A 209 -49.17 -20.19 18.11
C PHE A 209 -49.55 -20.61 19.53
N VAL A 210 -49.00 -19.94 20.56
CA VAL A 210 -49.32 -20.20 21.97
C VAL A 210 -50.77 -19.83 22.30
N VAL A 211 -51.27 -18.73 21.77
CA VAL A 211 -52.68 -18.31 21.94
C VAL A 211 -53.63 -19.30 21.27
N GLN A 212 -53.32 -19.76 20.05
CA GLN A 212 -54.15 -20.74 19.34
C GLN A 212 -54.14 -22.11 20.03
N TRP A 213 -52.98 -22.55 20.53
CA TRP A 213 -52.87 -23.80 21.27
C TRP A 213 -53.70 -23.78 22.55
N ARG A 214 -53.66 -22.69 23.33
CA ARG A 214 -54.49 -22.54 24.54
C ARG A 214 -55.99 -22.53 24.28
N ARG A 215 -56.42 -22.00 23.13
CA ARG A 215 -57.85 -21.95 22.76
C ARG A 215 -58.41 -23.32 22.36
N ARG A 216 -57.55 -24.26 21.92
CA ARG A 216 -57.94 -25.63 21.55
C ARG A 216 -57.98 -26.62 22.72
N GLN A 217 -57.43 -26.24 23.88
CA GLN A 217 -57.38 -27.07 25.09
C GLN A 217 -58.54 -26.76 26.08
N ARG A 218 -59.47 -25.89 25.68
CA ARG A 218 -60.74 -25.63 26.38
C ARG A 218 -61.89 -26.15 25.53
#